data_AF-A0A374BMT9-F1
#
_entry.id   AF-A0A374BMT9-F1
#
_cell.length_a   1.000
_cell.length_b   1.000
_cell.length_c   1.000
_cell.angle_alpha   90.00
_cell.angle_beta   90.00
_cell.angle_gamma   90.00
#
_symmetry.space_group_name_H-M   'P 1'
#
loop_
_entity.id
_entity.type
_entity.pdbx_description
1 polymer ?
#
loop_
_entity_poly.entity_id
_entity_poly.type
_entity_poly.pdbx_seq_one_letter_code
_entity_poly.pdbx_strand_id
1 'polypeptide(L)'
;MSTDPETFEIAEKTVLETYIREDSKLIHLVINGKEIITTETHQFYVNDRGFVNAGELAVGDELLDSNKNILLVEKFNVELTDKPVMVYNFQVEDFHTYYAGGLGVLVHNASNEYKTKTVRTAKGEEKIPIVDKPGSPSWKQAVKELRSARKKETIILLQIDSKRNNL
;
A
#
# COMPACT_ATOMS: atom_id res chain seq x y z
N MET A 1 -3.55 6.75 10.04
CA MET A 1 -3.03 8.12 9.79
C MET A 1 -2.58 8.20 8.34
N SER A 2 -2.83 9.34 7.73
CA SER A 2 -2.51 9.67 6.34
C SER A 2 -1.89 11.06 6.31
N THR A 3 -1.09 11.35 5.30
CA THR A 3 -0.35 12.60 5.20
C THR A 3 -0.49 13.24 3.84
N ASP A 4 -0.95 14.48 3.82
CA ASP A 4 -0.93 15.29 2.61
C ASP A 4 0.53 15.45 2.15
N PRO A 5 0.92 14.94 0.97
CA PRO A 5 2.30 14.97 0.51
C PRO A 5 2.79 16.37 0.12
N GLU A 6 1.90 17.36 -0.03
CA GLU A 6 2.24 18.74 -0.35
C GLU A 6 2.46 19.57 0.92
N THR A 7 1.53 19.44 1.89
CA THR A 7 1.55 20.25 3.12
C THR A 7 2.19 19.54 4.31
N PHE A 8 2.34 18.22 4.22
CA PHE A 8 2.69 17.31 5.32
C PHE A 8 1.73 17.36 6.51
N GLU A 9 0.50 17.84 6.30
CA GLU A 9 -0.56 17.74 7.30
C GLU A 9 -0.92 16.27 7.54
N ILE A 10 -1.09 15.90 8.80
CA ILE A 10 -1.43 14.54 9.20
C ILE A 10 -2.88 14.49 9.66
N ALA A 11 -3.66 13.56 9.12
CA ALA A 11 -5.05 13.34 9.51
C ALA A 11 -5.39 11.84 9.59
N GLU A 12 -6.42 11.52 10.37
CA GLU A 12 -7.10 10.23 10.23
C GLU A 12 -7.99 10.27 8.99
N LYS A 13 -7.86 9.25 8.14
CA LYS A 13 -8.60 9.12 6.88
C LYS A 13 -9.19 7.72 6.79
N THR A 14 -10.36 7.63 6.17
CA THR A 14 -11.08 6.36 6.03
C THR A 14 -10.39 5.48 4.99
N VAL A 15 -10.40 4.16 5.21
CA VAL A 15 -10.07 3.20 4.14
C VAL A 15 -11.32 3.03 3.28
N LEU A 16 -11.23 3.47 2.02
CA LEU A 16 -12.34 3.41 1.06
C LEU A 16 -12.49 2.02 0.45
N GLU A 17 -11.38 1.39 0.05
CA GLU A 17 -11.39 0.14 -0.71
C GLU A 17 -10.20 -0.75 -0.34
N THR A 18 -10.31 -2.05 -0.62
CA THR A 18 -9.21 -3.02 -0.50
C THR A 18 -9.02 -3.72 -1.83
N TYR A 19 -7.77 -3.89 -2.25
CA TYR A 19 -7.40 -4.55 -3.50
C TYR A 19 -6.60 -5.81 -3.23
N ILE A 20 -6.90 -6.84 -4.00
CA ILE A 20 -6.17 -8.09 -4.01
C ILE A 20 -5.84 -8.40 -5.47
N ARG A 21 -4.55 -8.55 -5.78
CA ARG A 21 -4.07 -8.96 -7.10
C ARG A 21 -2.97 -10.00 -6.98
N GLU A 22 -2.64 -10.59 -8.11
CA GLU A 22 -1.50 -11.49 -8.23
C GLU A 22 -0.34 -10.71 -8.86
N ASP A 23 0.88 -10.93 -8.36
CA ASP A 23 2.10 -10.36 -8.92
C ASP A 23 3.21 -11.42 -8.93
N SER A 24 4.06 -11.40 -9.96
CA SER A 24 5.19 -12.33 -10.08
C SER A 24 6.54 -11.64 -9.85
N LYS A 25 6.54 -10.32 -9.61
CA LYS A 25 7.74 -9.54 -9.38
C LYS A 25 7.64 -8.75 -8.08
N LEU A 26 8.52 -9.08 -7.14
CA LEU A 26 8.59 -8.44 -5.83
C LEU A 26 9.91 -7.70 -5.66
N ILE A 27 9.85 -6.59 -4.93
CA ILE A 27 10.99 -5.78 -4.53
C ILE A 27 11.19 -5.96 -3.03
N HIS A 28 12.39 -6.35 -2.63
CA HIS A 28 12.79 -6.49 -1.23
C HIS A 28 13.65 -5.29 -0.86
N LEU A 29 13.15 -4.48 0.07
CA LEU A 29 13.85 -3.34 0.63
C LEU A 29 14.23 -3.66 2.06
N VAL A 30 15.49 -3.42 2.44
CA VAL A 30 15.88 -3.37 3.86
C VAL A 30 16.04 -1.92 4.23
N ILE A 31 15.30 -1.49 5.25
CA ILE A 31 15.26 -0.11 5.75
C ILE A 31 15.45 -0.16 7.26
N ASN A 32 16.49 0.49 7.79
CA ASN A 32 16.90 0.42 9.20
C ASN A 32 16.86 -1.01 9.78
N GLY A 33 17.45 -1.97 9.07
CA GLY A 33 17.51 -3.38 9.46
C GLY A 33 16.19 -4.17 9.37
N LYS A 34 15.09 -3.59 8.87
CA LYS A 34 13.81 -4.28 8.69
C LYS A 34 13.47 -4.43 7.22
N GLU A 35 12.95 -5.60 6.84
CA GLU A 35 12.55 -5.88 5.47
C GLU A 35 11.13 -5.39 5.17
N ILE A 36 10.96 -4.78 4.01
CA ILE A 36 9.68 -4.50 3.38
C ILE A 36 9.70 -5.15 2.00
N ILE A 37 8.78 -6.08 1.77
CA ILE A 37 8.55 -6.68 0.46
C ILE A 37 7.42 -5.91 -0.20
N THR A 38 7.65 -5.40 -1.41
CA THR A 38 6.74 -4.54 -2.16
C THR A 38 6.60 -4.91 -3.64
N THR A 39 5.59 -4.38 -4.33
CA THR A 39 5.45 -4.54 -5.79
C THR A 39 6.31 -3.48 -6.44
N GLU A 40 6.81 -3.77 -7.65
CA GLU A 40 7.66 -2.84 -8.40
C GLU A 40 7.06 -1.44 -8.53
N THR A 41 5.75 -1.36 -8.74
CA THR A 41 5.02 -0.12 -9.02
C THR A 41 4.52 0.61 -7.79
N HIS A 42 4.79 0.11 -6.58
CA HIS A 42 4.34 0.76 -5.37
C HIS A 42 5.21 1.98 -5.07
N GLN A 43 4.60 3.14 -4.83
CA GLN A 43 5.33 4.39 -4.72
C GLN A 43 5.71 4.72 -3.26
N PHE A 44 6.98 5.04 -3.04
CA PHE A 44 7.54 5.50 -1.77
C PHE A 44 7.89 6.98 -1.86
N TYR A 45 7.65 7.73 -0.78
CA TYR A 45 8.07 9.13 -0.73
C TYR A 45 9.57 9.21 -0.41
N VAL A 46 10.34 9.64 -1.40
CA VAL A 46 11.77 9.91 -1.27
C VAL A 46 11.96 11.38 -0.94
N ASN A 47 12.74 11.66 0.10
CA ASN A 47 13.06 13.01 0.54
C ASN A 47 13.63 13.84 -0.64
N ASP A 48 13.13 15.06 -0.80
CA ASP A 48 13.48 16.00 -1.88
C ASP A 48 13.22 15.52 -3.33
N ARG A 49 12.60 14.34 -3.52
CA ARG A 49 12.27 13.77 -4.84
C ARG A 49 10.79 13.45 -5.03
N GLY A 50 10.03 13.36 -3.94
CA GLY A 50 8.61 12.99 -3.97
C GLY A 50 8.42 11.49 -4.20
N PHE A 51 7.28 11.10 -4.78
CA PHE A 51 6.92 9.69 -4.96
C PHE A 51 7.71 9.02 -6.09
N VAL A 52 8.42 7.94 -5.74
CA VAL A 52 9.22 7.12 -6.65
C VAL A 52 8.73 5.68 -6.58
N ASN A 53 8.63 5.01 -7.74
CA ASN A 53 8.27 3.59 -7.77
C ASN A 53 9.30 2.75 -7.02
N ALA A 54 8.87 1.70 -6.33
CA ALA A 54 9.76 0.85 -5.56
C ALA A 54 10.88 0.29 -6.42
N GLY A 55 10.61 -0.14 -7.66
CA GLY A 55 11.62 -0.65 -8.59
C GLY A 55 12.65 0.37 -9.06
N GLU A 56 12.42 1.66 -8.81
CA GLU A 56 13.30 2.77 -9.15
C GLU A 56 14.07 3.32 -7.93
N LEU A 57 13.85 2.75 -6.75
CA LEU A 57 14.62 3.08 -5.55
C LEU A 57 16.05 2.56 -5.65
N ALA A 58 16.98 3.29 -5.04
CA ALA A 58 18.36 2.91 -4.91
C ALA A 58 18.78 2.76 -3.44
N VAL A 59 19.80 1.94 -3.20
CA VAL A 59 20.48 1.93 -1.90
C VAL A 59 21.03 3.32 -1.62
N GLY A 60 20.75 3.84 -0.43
CA GLY A 60 21.08 5.21 -0.05
C GLY A 60 19.93 6.21 -0.23
N ASP A 61 18.81 5.85 -0.87
CA ASP A 61 17.64 6.72 -0.91
C ASP A 61 17.09 6.97 0.50
N GLU A 62 16.73 8.23 0.75
CA GLU A 62 16.19 8.71 2.02
C GLU A 62 14.66 8.72 1.97
N LEU A 63 14.02 7.85 2.74
CA LEU A 63 12.56 7.80 2.88
C LEU A 63 12.12 8.51 4.16
N LEU A 64 10.83 8.86 4.25
CA LEU A 64 10.29 9.55 5.42
C LEU A 64 9.36 8.66 6.25
N ASP A 65 9.45 8.78 7.58
CA ASP A 65 8.45 8.26 8.51
C ASP A 65 7.36 9.30 8.83
N SER A 66 6.41 8.94 9.70
CA SER A 66 5.31 9.82 10.12
C SER A 66 5.73 11.05 10.94
N ASN A 67 6.94 11.04 11.48
CA ASN A 67 7.55 12.17 12.17
C ASN A 67 8.55 12.93 11.29
N LYS A 68 8.62 12.61 9.98
CA LYS A 68 9.59 13.14 9.02
C LYS A 68 11.05 12.79 9.34
N ASN A 69 11.28 11.71 10.10
CA ASN A 69 12.62 11.18 10.27
C ASN A 69 13.06 10.49 8.97
N ILE A 70 14.34 10.61 8.65
CA ILE A 70 14.96 9.93 7.51
C ILE A 70 15.14 8.44 7.83
N LEU A 71 14.69 7.60 6.91
CA LEU A 71 14.85 6.16 6.89
C LEU A 71 15.64 5.77 5.64
N LEU A 72 16.81 5.16 5.81
CA LEU A 72 17.70 4.86 4.69
C LEU A 72 17.36 3.51 4.05
N VAL A 73 17.34 3.45 2.71
CA VAL A 73 17.34 2.16 2.00
C VAL A 73 18.74 1.54 2.08
N GLU A 74 18.87 0.46 2.85
CA GLU A 74 20.12 -0.25 3.09
C GLU A 74 20.38 -1.36 2.06
N LYS A 75 19.31 -2.01 1.58
CA LYS A 75 19.40 -3.07 0.56
C LYS A 75 18.21 -3.01 -0.39
N PHE A 76 18.46 -3.43 -1.62
CA PHE A 76 17.48 -3.56 -2.68
C PHE A 76 17.69 -4.90 -3.39
N ASN A 77 16.65 -5.72 -3.50
CA ASN A 77 16.68 -6.96 -4.28
C ASN A 77 15.37 -7.16 -5.05
N VAL A 78 15.47 -7.81 -6.21
CA VAL A 78 14.31 -8.17 -7.05
C VAL A 78 14.11 -9.67 -6.97
N GLU A 79 12.89 -10.11 -6.66
CA GLU A 79 12.47 -11.50 -6.73
C GLU A 79 11.50 -11.68 -7.90
N LEU A 80 11.78 -12.66 -8.76
CA LEU A 80 10.84 -13.18 -9.75
C LEU A 80 10.32 -14.53 -9.26
N THR A 81 9.02 -14.64 -9.04
CA THR A 81 8.42 -15.86 -8.49
C THR A 81 8.01 -16.82 -9.62
N ASP A 82 8.21 -18.13 -9.43
CA ASP A 82 7.81 -19.16 -10.41
C ASP A 82 6.29 -19.20 -10.64
N LYS A 83 5.52 -18.83 -9.61
CA LYS A 83 4.06 -18.68 -9.65
C LYS A 83 3.68 -17.32 -9.09
N PRO A 84 2.65 -16.64 -9.64
CA PRO A 84 2.16 -15.39 -9.08
C PRO A 84 1.79 -15.55 -7.60
N VAL A 85 2.13 -14.54 -6.80
CA VAL A 85 1.76 -14.46 -5.38
C VAL A 85 0.67 -13.44 -5.17
N MET A 86 -0.17 -13.67 -4.16
CA MET A 86 -1.20 -12.70 -3.78
C MET A 86 -0.55 -11.50 -3.10
N VAL A 87 -0.78 -10.31 -3.65
CA VAL A 87 -0.41 -9.03 -3.03
C VAL A 87 -1.67 -8.24 -2.69
N TYR A 88 -1.58 -7.49 -1.61
CA TYR A 88 -2.73 -6.84 -1.00
C TYR A 88 -2.48 -5.34 -0.86
N ASN A 89 -3.51 -4.53 -1.12
CA ASN A 89 -3.46 -3.08 -0.96
C ASN A 89 -4.82 -2.55 -0.46
N PHE A 90 -4.89 -1.28 -0.12
CA PHE A 90 -6.13 -0.56 0.14
C PHE A 90 -6.08 0.84 -0.47
N GLN A 91 -7.18 1.58 -0.45
CA GLN A 91 -7.24 2.99 -0.80
C GLN A 91 -7.61 3.82 0.44
N VAL A 92 -6.85 4.88 0.70
CA VAL A 92 -7.16 5.86 1.74
C VAL A 92 -7.85 7.07 1.12
N GLU A 93 -8.86 7.58 1.82
CA GLU A 93 -9.60 8.79 1.46
C GLU A 93 -8.72 10.05 1.45
N ASP A 94 -9.03 10.98 0.55
CA ASP A 94 -8.43 12.29 0.33
C ASP A 94 -6.94 12.31 -0.05
N PHE A 95 -6.05 12.02 0.90
CA PHE A 95 -4.61 12.22 0.71
C PHE A 95 -3.96 11.11 -0.09
N HIS A 96 -4.62 9.94 -0.19
CA HIS A 96 -4.10 8.78 -0.92
C HIS A 96 -2.67 8.38 -0.50
N THR A 97 -2.32 8.62 0.76
CA THR A 97 -1.07 8.18 1.36
C THR A 97 -1.32 7.44 2.67
N TYR A 98 -0.35 6.64 3.08
CA TYR A 98 -0.36 6.00 4.39
C TYR A 98 1.06 5.54 4.73
N TYR A 99 1.19 4.88 5.89
CA TYR A 99 2.47 4.46 6.45
C TYR A 99 2.62 2.94 6.41
N ALA A 100 3.72 2.48 5.81
CA ALA A 100 4.03 1.08 5.54
C ALA A 100 5.02 0.47 6.54
N GLY A 101 4.80 -0.78 6.92
CA GLY A 101 5.68 -1.57 7.79
C GLY A 101 5.79 -1.04 9.22
N GLY A 102 6.56 -1.76 10.05
CA GLY A 102 6.75 -1.40 11.46
C GLY A 102 7.62 -0.17 11.72
N LEU A 103 8.17 0.45 10.67
CA LEU A 103 8.84 1.76 10.74
C LEU A 103 7.92 2.92 10.34
N GLY A 104 6.76 2.61 9.74
CA GLY A 104 5.84 3.61 9.25
C GLY A 104 6.45 4.46 8.14
N VAL A 105 6.82 3.84 7.02
CA VAL A 105 7.39 4.52 5.84
C VAL A 105 6.27 5.16 5.01
N LEU A 106 6.40 6.43 4.61
CA LEU A 106 5.39 7.13 3.82
C LEU A 106 5.33 6.58 2.39
N VAL A 107 4.15 6.09 1.99
CA VAL A 107 3.87 5.51 0.68
C VAL A 107 2.56 6.05 0.11
N HIS A 108 2.42 5.97 -1.21
CA HIS A 108 1.22 6.40 -1.93
C HIS A 108 0.32 5.20 -2.27
N ASN A 109 -0.99 5.43 -2.28
CA ASN A 109 -1.96 4.55 -2.91
C ASN A 109 -1.81 4.65 -4.44
N ALA A 110 -0.73 4.11 -5.00
CA ALA A 110 -0.54 4.04 -6.44
C ALA A 110 -1.71 3.25 -7.07
N SER A 111 -2.61 3.98 -7.76
CA SER A 111 -3.76 3.44 -8.48
C SER A 111 -3.24 2.73 -9.74
N ASN A 112 -2.97 1.43 -9.64
CA ASN A 112 -2.73 0.62 -10.83
C ASN A 112 -3.80 -0.47 -10.93
N GLU A 113 -4.76 -0.14 -11.81
CA GLU A 113 -5.84 -0.95 -12.39
C GLU A 113 -7.05 -1.24 -11.51
N TYR A 114 -8.07 -0.39 -11.65
CA TYR A 114 -9.45 -0.72 -11.28
C TYR A 114 -9.85 -2.00 -12.02
N LYS A 115 -10.08 -3.11 -11.29
CA LYS A 115 -10.86 -4.20 -11.89
C LYS A 115 -12.23 -3.61 -12.21
N THR A 116 -12.60 -3.50 -13.48
CA THR A 116 -13.95 -3.08 -13.89
C THR A 116 -14.75 -4.31 -14.29
N LYS A 117 -16.02 -4.38 -13.91
CA LYS A 117 -16.97 -5.31 -14.52
C LYS A 117 -17.83 -4.56 -15.53
N THR A 118 -18.09 -5.20 -16.67
CA THR A 118 -19.08 -4.70 -17.63
C THR A 118 -20.47 -5.06 -17.12
N VAL A 119 -21.34 -4.06 -17.00
CA VAL A 119 -22.76 -4.25 -16.67
C VAL A 119 -23.59 -3.80 -17.86
N ARG A 120 -24.69 -4.50 -18.11
CA ARG A 120 -25.68 -4.06 -19.09
C ARG A 120 -26.72 -3.19 -18.38
N THR A 121 -26.87 -1.95 -18.82
CA THR A 121 -27.90 -1.02 -18.36
C THR A 121 -28.89 -0.74 -19.50
N ALA A 122 -29.99 -0.05 -19.22
CA ALA A 122 -30.95 0.39 -20.23
C ALA A 122 -30.34 1.35 -21.28
N LYS A 123 -29.15 1.89 -21.03
CA LYS A 123 -28.41 2.79 -21.93
C LYS A 123 -27.23 2.11 -22.65
N GLY A 124 -27.01 0.80 -22.46
CA GLY A 124 -25.93 0.05 -23.09
C GLY A 124 -25.00 -0.66 -22.08
N GLU A 125 -23.85 -1.12 -22.57
CA GLU A 125 -22.80 -1.71 -21.74
C GLU A 125 -21.99 -0.60 -21.06
N GLU A 126 -21.89 -0.65 -19.73
CA GLU A 126 -21.15 0.29 -18.90
C GLU A 126 -20.06 -0.46 -18.13
N LYS A 127 -18.82 0.03 -18.19
CA LYS A 127 -17.74 -0.47 -17.33
C LYS A 127 -17.84 0.22 -15.98
N ILE A 128 -18.15 -0.53 -14.93
CA ILE A 128 -18.13 -0.01 -13.56
C ILE A 128 -16.94 -0.62 -12.79
N PRO A 129 -16.31 0.11 -11.87
CA PRO A 129 -15.31 -0.48 -10.98
C PRO A 129 -15.94 -1.62 -10.18
N ILE A 130 -15.19 -2.70 -9.93
CA ILE A 130 -15.52 -3.75 -8.96
C ILE A 130 -15.27 -3.13 -7.58
N VAL A 131 -16.22 -2.31 -7.14
CA VAL A 131 -16.22 -1.63 -5.85
C VAL A 131 -16.66 -2.64 -4.79
N ASP A 132 -15.75 -3.06 -3.92
CA ASP A 132 -16.14 -3.70 -2.66
C ASP A 132 -16.49 -2.60 -1.65
N LYS A 133 -17.79 -2.30 -1.54
CA LYS A 133 -18.28 -1.28 -0.61
C LYS A 133 -17.79 -1.55 0.82
N PRO A 134 -17.31 -0.52 1.55
CA PRO A 134 -17.02 -0.63 2.97
C PRO A 134 -18.15 -1.35 3.72
N GLY A 135 -17.79 -2.40 4.46
CA GLY A 135 -18.74 -3.20 5.26
C GLY A 135 -19.39 -4.39 4.54
N SER A 136 -19.16 -4.62 3.25
CA SER A 136 -19.63 -5.84 2.55
C SER A 136 -18.96 -7.11 3.13
N PRO A 137 -19.54 -8.31 2.94
CA PRO A 137 -18.90 -9.57 3.36
C PRO A 137 -17.51 -9.79 2.74
N SER A 138 -17.33 -9.46 1.45
CA SER A 138 -16.05 -9.51 0.75
C SER A 138 -15.04 -8.53 1.34
N TRP A 139 -15.45 -7.28 1.60
CA TRP A 139 -14.61 -6.28 2.27
C TRP A 139 -14.20 -6.74 3.67
N LYS A 140 -15.12 -7.30 4.46
CA LYS A 140 -14.81 -7.81 5.82
C LYS A 140 -13.80 -8.97 5.76
N GLN A 141 -13.94 -9.84 4.77
CA GLN A 141 -13.02 -10.95 4.57
C GLN A 141 -11.64 -10.46 4.09
N ALA A 142 -11.59 -9.53 3.13
CA ALA A 142 -10.36 -8.89 2.70
C ALA A 142 -9.66 -8.19 3.87
N VAL A 143 -10.38 -7.37 4.65
CA VAL A 143 -9.84 -6.73 5.88
C VAL A 143 -9.33 -7.76 6.89
N LYS A 144 -10.00 -8.91 7.03
CA LYS A 144 -9.53 -10.01 7.90
C LYS A 144 -8.25 -10.63 7.37
N GLU A 145 -8.14 -10.86 6.07
CA GLU A 145 -6.93 -11.37 5.41
C GLU A 145 -5.78 -10.37 5.53
N LEU A 146 -6.05 -9.08 5.30
CA LEU A 146 -5.10 -7.98 5.51
C LEU A 146 -4.53 -8.00 6.94
N ARG A 147 -5.41 -8.10 7.94
CA ARG A 147 -5.02 -8.18 9.36
C ARG A 147 -4.29 -9.48 9.72
N SER A 148 -4.58 -10.57 9.01
CA SER A 148 -3.99 -11.88 9.25
C SER A 148 -2.57 -11.93 8.72
N ALA A 149 -2.34 -11.53 7.48
CA ALA A 149 -1.00 -11.60 6.91
C ALA A 149 -0.11 -10.43 7.36
N ARG A 150 -0.66 -9.36 7.97
CA ARG A 150 0.06 -8.48 8.91
C ARG A 150 0.80 -9.25 10.01
N LYS A 151 0.22 -10.33 10.55
CA LYS A 151 0.85 -11.15 11.60
C LYS A 151 1.88 -12.14 11.07
N LYS A 152 1.96 -12.34 9.75
CA LYS A 152 2.79 -13.37 9.12
C LYS A 152 4.00 -12.80 8.37
N GLU A 153 4.25 -11.49 8.43
CA GLU A 153 5.40 -10.82 7.76
C GLU A 153 5.60 -11.23 6.29
N THR A 154 4.53 -11.64 5.61
CA THR A 154 4.60 -12.18 4.25
C THR A 154 3.88 -11.22 3.31
N ILE A 155 4.69 -10.53 2.50
CA ILE A 155 4.34 -9.88 1.21
C ILE A 155 3.23 -8.82 1.30
N ILE A 156 3.64 -7.54 1.19
CA ILE A 156 2.82 -6.29 1.27
C ILE A 156 1.52 -6.46 2.02
N LEU A 157 1.62 -6.38 3.33
CA LEU A 157 0.49 -5.97 4.15
C LEU A 157 0.88 -4.79 4.99
N LEU A 158 0.46 -3.66 4.48
CA LEU A 158 0.74 -2.36 5.01
C LEU A 158 0.07 -2.28 6.37
N GLN A 159 0.93 -2.18 7.39
CA GLN A 159 0.57 -2.08 8.78
C GLN A 159 -0.22 -0.77 8.99
N ILE A 160 -1.55 -0.83 8.96
CA ILE A 160 -2.36 0.21 9.61
C ILE A 160 -2.19 -0.01 11.11
N ASP A 161 -1.48 0.90 11.75
CA ASP A 161 -1.23 0.91 13.18
C ASP A 161 -2.57 1.02 13.93
N SER A 162 -3.01 -0.10 14.52
CA SER A 162 -4.19 -0.14 15.37
C SER A 162 -3.77 0.15 16.80
N LYS A 163 -3.45 1.42 17.09
CA LYS A 163 -3.40 1.91 18.47
C LYS A 163 -4.39 3.04 18.66
N ARG A 164 -5.61 2.68 19.04
CA ARG A 164 -6.31 3.13 20.28
C ARG A 164 -7.68 2.47 20.34
N ASN A 165 -7.85 1.57 21.31
CA ASN A 165 -8.97 1.54 22.24
C ASN A 165 -8.70 0.45 23.27
N ASN A 166 -7.94 0.84 24.30
CA ASN A 166 -8.14 0.32 25.65
C ASN A 166 -9.18 1.23 26.29
N LEU A 167 -10.40 0.71 26.45
CA LEU A 167 -11.39 0.90 27.53
C LEU A 167 -12.74 0.41 27.03
#